data_AF-A0A419I7Y3-F1
#
_entry.id   AF-A0A419I7Y3-F1
#
_cell.length_a   1.000
_cell.length_b   1.000
_cell.length_c   1.000
_cell.angle_alpha   90.00
_cell.angle_beta   90.00
_cell.angle_gamma   90.00
#
_symmetry.space_group_name_H-M   'P 1'
#
loop_
_entity.id
_entity.type
_entity.pdbx_description
1 polymer ?
#
loop_
_entity_poly.entity_id
_entity_poly.type
_entity_poly.pdbx_seq_one_letter_code
_entity_poly.pdbx_strand_id
1 'polypeptide(L)'
;MIRNPFECALDTAPQYFHLGIRNWNGTGTHMCFANAGEIDANQGGVELFLSGNNAGWFDYNPGDGFRRHTFAKGEGFRMNTSFVSRIHIN
;
A
#
# COMPACT_ATOMS: atom_id res chain seq x y z
N MET A 1 9.64 15.39 -7.35
CA MET A 1 9.82 15.44 -5.88
C MET A 1 9.25 14.12 -5.35
N ILE A 2 10.11 13.16 -5.00
CA ILE A 2 9.72 11.80 -4.58
C ILE A 2 9.51 11.87 -3.06
N ARG A 3 8.30 11.60 -2.56
CA ARG A 3 8.07 11.50 -1.11
C ARG A 3 8.09 10.02 -0.69
N ASN A 4 8.99 9.75 0.26
CA ASN A 4 9.28 8.48 0.88
C ASN A 4 8.09 7.90 1.65
N PRO A 5 7.97 6.56 1.72
CA PRO A 5 7.09 5.91 2.70
C PRO A 5 7.43 6.40 4.12
N PHE A 6 6.41 6.60 4.95
CA PHE A 6 6.55 6.96 6.35
C PHE A 6 5.64 6.11 7.24
N GLU A 7 5.98 5.99 8.52
CA GLU A 7 5.11 5.35 9.50
C GLU A 7 3.80 6.13 9.65
N CYS A 8 2.67 5.43 9.61
CA CYS A 8 1.34 6.03 9.63
C CYS A 8 0.96 6.80 10.91
N ALA A 9 1.90 7.10 11.81
CA ALA A 9 1.67 7.74 13.10
C ALA A 9 0.97 9.11 13.03
N LEU A 10 0.98 9.76 11.85
CA LEU A 10 0.31 11.05 11.61
C LEU A 10 -1.02 10.91 10.83
N ASP A 11 -1.47 9.71 10.51
CA ASP A 11 -2.73 9.48 9.79
C ASP A 11 -3.87 9.02 10.73
N THR A 12 -4.48 9.98 11.41
CA THR A 12 -5.55 9.72 12.37
C THR A 12 -6.94 9.61 11.73
N ALA A 13 -7.06 9.81 10.41
CA ALA A 13 -8.35 9.93 9.70
C ALA A 13 -8.40 9.16 8.36
N PRO A 14 -7.82 7.94 8.32
CA PRO A 14 -7.32 7.22 7.13
C PRO A 14 -7.35 8.02 5.82
N GLN A 15 -6.52 9.07 5.75
CA GLN A 15 -6.46 9.98 4.60
C GLN A 15 -5.53 9.43 3.51
N TYR A 16 -4.50 8.67 3.88
CA TYR A 16 -3.44 8.22 2.99
C TYR A 16 -3.66 6.81 2.45
N PHE A 17 -2.82 6.39 1.52
CA PHE A 17 -2.79 5.01 1.05
C PHE A 17 -1.94 4.18 2.02
N HIS A 18 -2.46 3.05 2.51
CA HIS A 18 -1.79 2.20 3.48
C HIS A 18 -1.50 0.81 2.91
N LEU A 19 -0.29 0.34 3.18
CA LEU A 19 0.05 -1.08 3.14
C LEU A 19 0.31 -1.57 4.56
N GLY A 20 -0.42 -2.60 4.98
CA GLY A 20 -0.11 -3.35 6.20
C GLY A 20 0.79 -4.54 5.87
N ILE A 21 1.89 -4.64 6.59
CA ILE A 21 2.99 -5.57 6.35
C ILE A 21 3.04 -6.54 7.51
N ARG A 22 3.06 -7.85 7.21
CA ARG A 22 3.35 -8.90 8.18
C ARG A 22 4.85 -9.07 8.31
N ASN A 23 5.36 -8.85 9.52
CA ASN A 23 6.75 -9.13 9.87
C ASN A 23 6.93 -10.61 10.21
N TRP A 24 8.17 -11.08 10.13
CA TRP A 24 8.55 -12.48 10.39
C TRP A 24 8.18 -12.96 11.81
N ASN A 25 8.14 -12.05 12.78
CA ASN A 25 7.76 -12.31 14.18
C ASN A 25 6.24 -12.29 14.41
N GLY A 26 5.44 -12.20 13.35
CA GLY A 26 3.97 -12.15 13.41
C GLY A 26 3.39 -10.78 13.79
N THR A 27 4.21 -9.74 13.98
CA THR A 27 3.69 -8.38 14.19
C THR A 27 3.33 -7.70 12.87
N GLY A 28 2.43 -6.72 12.92
CA GLY A 28 2.05 -5.91 11.77
C GLY A 28 2.64 -4.49 11.85
N THR A 29 3.18 -3.99 10.74
CA THR A 29 3.54 -2.57 10.59
C THR A 29 2.72 -1.96 9.45
N HIS A 30 2.34 -0.69 9.56
CA HIS A 30 1.66 0.03 8.48
C HIS A 30 2.62 1.05 7.86
N MET A 31 2.73 1.01 6.53
CA MET A 31 3.36 2.08 5.76
C MET A 31 2.31 2.91 5.05
N CYS A 32 2.49 4.22 5.14
CA CYS A 32 1.63 5.20 4.51
C CYS A 32 2.33 5.86 3.32
N PHE A 33 1.54 6.07 2.26
CA PHE A 33 1.95 6.69 1.01
C PHE A 33 1.02 7.86 0.73
N ALA A 34 1.61 8.97 0.33
CA ALA A 34 0.90 10.23 0.09
C ALA A 34 1.44 10.90 -1.18
N ASN A 35 0.71 11.91 -1.63
CA ASN A 35 0.96 12.71 -2.83
C ASN A 35 0.68 11.93 -4.12
N ALA A 36 0.16 12.65 -5.11
CA ALA A 36 -0.12 12.10 -6.42
C ALA A 36 1.17 11.77 -7.18
N GLY A 37 1.09 10.77 -8.06
CA GLY A 37 2.20 10.29 -8.89
C GLY A 37 2.49 8.80 -8.71
N GLU A 38 3.48 8.33 -9.44
CA GLU A 38 4.01 6.97 -9.35
C GLU A 38 5.08 6.89 -8.25
N ILE A 39 5.02 5.83 -7.45
CA ILE A 39 5.88 5.55 -6.31
C ILE A 39 6.41 4.12 -6.46
N ASP A 40 7.74 3.99 -6.45
CA ASP A 40 8.40 2.68 -6.36
C ASP A 40 8.34 2.18 -4.91
N ALA A 41 7.42 1.27 -4.63
CA ALA A 41 7.16 0.78 -3.28
C ALA A 41 8.10 -0.35 -2.87
N ASN A 42 8.37 -1.31 -3.77
CA ASN A 42 9.22 -2.48 -3.56
C ASN A 42 9.04 -3.17 -2.19
N GLN A 43 7.78 -3.30 -1.74
CA GLN A 43 7.45 -3.78 -0.41
C GLN A 43 7.00 -5.24 -0.43
N GLY A 44 7.73 -6.12 0.26
CA GLY A 44 7.31 -7.50 0.54
C GLY A 44 6.43 -7.62 1.78
N GLY A 45 5.81 -8.78 1.99
CA GLY A 45 5.11 -9.05 3.24
C GLY A 45 3.73 -8.38 3.36
N VAL A 46 3.19 -7.80 2.28
CA VAL A 46 1.96 -7.01 2.34
C VAL A 46 0.74 -7.93 2.49
N GLU A 47 -0.05 -7.73 3.54
CA GLU A 47 -1.27 -8.50 3.84
C GLU A 47 -2.54 -7.65 3.96
N LEU A 48 -2.41 -6.33 3.97
CA LEU A 48 -3.52 -5.38 4.09
C LEU A 48 -3.29 -4.21 3.15
N PHE A 49 -4.36 -3.79 2.49
CA PHE A 49 -4.41 -2.58 1.69
C PHE A 49 -5.59 -1.71 2.15
N LEU A 50 -5.37 -0.40 2.27
CA LEU A 50 -6.40 0.62 2.50
C LEU A 50 -6.09 1.82 1.60
N SER A 51 -7.05 2.29 0.82
CA SER A 51 -6.88 3.43 -0.10
C SER A 51 -6.96 4.81 0.60
N GLY A 52 -7.64 4.88 1.73
CA GLY A 52 -7.98 6.15 2.38
C GLY A 52 -8.76 7.07 1.43
N ASN A 53 -8.41 8.36 1.36
CA ASN A 53 -9.04 9.33 0.45
C ASN A 53 -8.41 9.34 -0.96
N ASN A 54 -7.67 8.29 -1.33
CA ASN A 54 -6.94 8.22 -2.60
C ASN A 54 -7.65 7.29 -3.59
N ALA A 55 -7.47 7.56 -4.88
CA ALA A 55 -7.82 6.66 -5.97
C ALA A 55 -6.59 6.44 -6.84
N GLY A 56 -6.51 5.32 -7.54
CA GLY A 56 -5.33 5.00 -8.35
C GLY A 56 -5.18 3.52 -8.61
N TRP A 57 -3.93 3.04 -8.63
CA TRP A 57 -3.62 1.62 -8.82
C TRP A 57 -2.34 1.21 -8.12
N PHE A 58 -2.17 -0.08 -7.86
CA PHE A 58 -0.90 -0.65 -7.43
C PHE A 58 -0.61 -1.97 -8.17
N ASP A 59 0.66 -2.22 -8.44
CA ASP A 59 1.15 -3.48 -9.01
C ASP A 59 1.60 -4.39 -7.87
N TYR A 60 1.13 -5.64 -7.85
CA TYR A 60 1.46 -6.63 -6.84
C TYR A 60 1.69 -8.03 -7.42
N ASN A 61 2.40 -8.86 -6.67
CA ASN A 61 2.66 -10.26 -6.96
C ASN A 61 2.48 -11.08 -5.67
N PRO A 62 1.44 -11.94 -5.58
CA PRO A 62 1.22 -12.82 -4.42
C PRO A 62 1.98 -14.16 -4.52
N GLY A 63 2.94 -14.27 -5.42
CA GLY A 63 3.80 -15.45 -5.60
C GLY A 63 3.53 -16.23 -6.89
N ASP A 64 2.50 -15.89 -7.65
CA ASP A 64 2.08 -16.59 -8.87
C ASP A 64 2.13 -15.69 -10.14
N GLY A 65 2.58 -14.44 -10.00
CA GLY A 65 2.71 -13.51 -11.12
C GLY A 65 2.27 -12.09 -10.77
N PHE A 66 2.77 -11.14 -11.56
CA PHE A 66 2.43 -9.73 -11.39
C PHE A 66 1.05 -9.40 -11.95
N ARG A 67 0.33 -8.56 -11.21
CA ARG A 67 -1.00 -8.07 -11.54
C ARG A 67 -1.20 -6.66 -10.99
N ARG A 68 -2.16 -5.95 -11.58
CA ARG A 68 -2.53 -4.60 -11.20
C ARG A 68 -3.89 -4.60 -10.52
N HIS A 69 -3.98 -3.91 -9.39
CA HIS A 69 -5.24 -3.59 -8.74
C HIS A 69 -5.52 -2.09 -8.89
N THR A 70 -6.63 -1.74 -9.54
CA THR A 70 -7.13 -0.36 -9.56
C THR A 70 -8.09 -0.16 -8.40
N PHE A 71 -7.99 0.96 -7.70
CA PHE A 71 -8.80 1.22 -6.52
C PHE A 71 -9.47 2.59 -6.53
N ALA A 72 -10.64 2.64 -5.90
CA ALA A 72 -11.36 3.88 -5.60
C ALA A 72 -11.07 4.35 -4.16
N LYS A 73 -11.55 5.54 -3.83
CA LYS A 73 -11.49 6.09 -2.47
C LYS A 73 -12.29 5.22 -1.49
N GLY A 74 -11.77 5.02 -0.29
CA GLY A 74 -12.41 4.27 0.80
C GLY A 74 -12.37 2.75 0.63
N GLU A 75 -11.75 2.24 -0.44
CA GLU A 75 -11.54 0.81 -0.64
C GLU A 75 -10.48 0.24 0.31
N GLY A 76 -10.68 -0.99 0.78
CA GLY A 76 -9.69 -1.72 1.56
C GLY A 76 -10.03 -3.19 1.75
N PHE A 77 -9.01 -4.04 1.81
CA PHE A 77 -9.16 -5.48 2.00
C PHE A 77 -7.87 -6.12 2.51
N ARG A 78 -8.01 -7.33 3.07
CA ARG A 78 -6.87 -8.21 3.37
C ARG A 78 -6.55 -9.08 2.16
N MET A 79 -5.28 -9.34 1.96
CA MET A 79 -4.76 -10.19 0.89
C MET A 79 -3.76 -11.21 1.45
N ASN A 80 -3.54 -12.29 0.70
CA ASN A 80 -2.39 -13.15 0.98
C ASN A 80 -1.10 -12.33 0.88
N THR A 81 -0.11 -12.70 1.68
CA THR A 81 1.19 -12.02 1.72
C THR A 81 1.74 -11.83 0.31
N SER A 82 1.88 -10.58 -0.10
CA SER A 82 2.24 -10.19 -1.47
C SER A 82 3.45 -9.26 -1.49
N PHE A 83 4.09 -9.18 -2.65
CA PHE A 83 5.06 -8.16 -2.99
C PHE A 83 4.37 -7.04 -3.79
N VAL A 84 4.38 -5.81 -3.30
CA VAL A 84 3.86 -4.62 -4.00
C VAL A 84 5.05 -3.86 -4.59
N SER A 85 5.11 -3.76 -5.92
CA SER A 85 6.25 -3.13 -6.61
C SER A 85 6.05 -1.64 -6.79
N ARG A 86 4.86 -1.22 -7.26
CA ARG A 86 4.57 0.17 -7.62
C ARG A 86 3.19 0.59 -7.17
N ILE A 87 3.06 1.84 -6.80
CA ILE A 87 1.80 2.49 -6.42
C ILE A 87 1.65 3.74 -7.29
N HIS A 88 0.44 4.01 -7.74
CA HIS A 88 0.06 5.27 -8.36
C HIS A 88 -1.12 5.85 -7.61
N ILE A 89 -0.97 7.10 -7.17
CA ILE A 89 -2.03 7.90 -6.54
C ILE A 89 -2.39 9.02 -7.51
N ASN A 90 -3.69 9.19 -7.77
CA ASN A 90 -4.22 10.26 -8.64
C ASN A 90 -4.19 11.64 -7.96
#